data_AF-A0A8T2SZR3-F1
#
_entry.id   AF-A0A8T2SZR3-F1
#
_cell.length_a   1.000
_cell.length_b   1.000
_cell.length_c   1.000
_cell.angle_alpha   90.00
_cell.angle_beta   90.00
_cell.angle_gamma   90.00
#
_symmetry.space_group_name_H-M   'P 1'
#
loop_
_entity.id
_entity.type
_entity.pdbx_description
1 polymer ?
#
loop_
_entity_poly.entity_id
_entity_poly.type
_entity_poly.pdbx_seq_one_letter_code
_entity_poly.pdbx_strand_id
1 'polypeptide(L)'
;MACTKQTTRKDHVVYPSHVQGTQCPTWMTPHKKRRTTSNSSRQNSAAGTQAPQRRRKQTKVFAEIRHYQKSVELLIPRRSFARVVKEEIQRYCAGLRIQGIAIEALQEAAEAYLISMLEDSNLCAIHAKRVTIQPKDLQLARRIRGNNP
;
A
#
# COMPACT_ATOMS: atom_id res chain seq x y z
N MET A 1 -37.40 -8.31 48.01
CA MET A 1 -37.45 -8.66 46.57
C MET A 1 -37.38 -7.38 45.77
N ALA A 2 -36.21 -7.03 45.23
CA ALA A 2 -36.07 -5.89 44.32
C ALA A 2 -35.13 -6.34 43.19
N CYS A 3 -35.70 -6.44 41.99
CA CYS A 3 -35.07 -6.94 40.78
C CYS A 3 -34.14 -5.87 40.21
N THR A 4 -32.83 -6.10 40.29
CA THR A 4 -31.82 -5.37 39.52
C THR A 4 -31.62 -6.08 38.19
N LYS A 5 -32.06 -5.44 37.09
CA LYS A 5 -31.58 -5.81 35.75
C LYS A 5 -31.15 -4.55 35.02
N GLN A 6 -29.84 -4.51 34.79
CA GLN A 6 -29.08 -3.47 34.13
C GLN A 6 -29.55 -3.33 32.68
N THR A 7 -29.87 -2.11 32.26
CA THR A 7 -29.99 -1.75 30.84
C THR A 7 -28.58 -1.60 30.27
N THR A 8 -28.27 -2.38 29.24
CA THR A 8 -27.03 -2.28 28.47
C THR A 8 -27.01 -0.99 27.66
N ARG A 9 -26.17 -0.03 28.04
CA ARG A 9 -25.87 1.14 27.22
C ARG A 9 -24.88 0.70 26.13
N LYS A 10 -25.33 0.73 24.87
CA LYS A 10 -24.46 0.55 23.70
C LYS A 10 -23.53 1.76 23.62
N ASP A 11 -22.26 1.57 23.96
CA ASP A 11 -21.21 2.55 23.65
C ASP A 11 -20.95 2.52 22.15
N HIS A 12 -21.60 3.45 21.45
CA HIS A 12 -21.33 3.74 20.06
C HIS A 12 -20.01 4.50 19.99
N VAL A 13 -18.91 3.80 19.69
CA VAL A 13 -17.62 4.43 19.39
C VAL A 13 -17.78 5.19 18.07
N VAL A 14 -18.02 6.49 18.19
CA VAL A 14 -17.98 7.45 17.08
C VAL A 14 -16.51 7.68 16.74
N TYR A 15 -16.07 7.21 15.58
CA TYR A 15 -14.78 7.63 15.01
C TYR A 15 -14.91 9.09 14.55
N PRO A 16 -14.03 10.01 14.97
CA PRO A 16 -14.07 11.38 14.51
C PRO A 16 -13.55 11.46 13.07
N SER A 17 -14.47 11.54 12.11
CA SER A 17 -14.21 12.04 10.76
C SER A 17 -14.16 13.56 10.79
N HIS A 18 -12.95 14.14 10.88
CA HIS A 18 -12.53 15.42 10.27
C HIS A 18 -11.12 15.78 10.76
N VAL A 19 -10.11 15.57 9.91
CA VAL A 19 -8.86 16.35 9.99
C VAL A 19 -8.68 17.02 8.64
N GLN A 20 -8.86 18.34 8.69
CA GLN A 20 -8.73 19.28 7.59
C GLN A 20 -7.34 19.21 6.96
N GLY A 21 -7.30 19.52 5.66
CA GLY A 21 -6.14 19.42 4.80
C GLY A 21 -4.85 19.98 5.40
N THR A 22 -3.84 19.12 5.47
CA THR A 22 -2.45 19.54 5.59
C THR A 22 -1.99 20.02 4.21
N GLN A 23 -1.81 21.34 4.14
CA GLN A 23 -1.22 22.04 3.01
C GLN A 23 0.19 21.50 2.74
N CYS A 24 0.49 21.24 1.47
CA CYS A 24 1.84 20.97 1.01
C CYS A 24 2.74 22.20 1.32
N PRO A 25 3.95 22.03 1.86
CA PRO A 25 4.82 23.16 2.21
C PRO A 25 5.25 23.97 0.98
N THR A 26 5.14 25.29 1.09
CA THR A 26 5.16 26.30 0.02
C THR A 26 6.54 26.70 -0.51
N TRP A 27 7.61 25.96 -0.22
CA TRP A 27 8.98 26.31 -0.66
C TRP A 27 9.39 25.72 -2.03
N MET A 28 8.46 25.09 -2.76
CA MET A 28 8.67 24.67 -4.16
C MET A 28 7.81 25.48 -5.13
N THR A 29 8.03 26.78 -5.22
CA THR A 29 7.46 27.65 -6.26
C THR A 29 8.57 28.31 -7.08
N PRO A 30 8.79 27.91 -8.34
CA PRO A 30 9.68 28.63 -9.24
C PRO A 30 9.03 29.97 -9.63
N HIS A 31 9.65 31.09 -9.24
CA HIS A 31 9.23 32.42 -9.70
C HIS A 31 9.51 32.57 -11.21
N LYS A 32 8.49 32.33 -12.03
CA LYS A 32 8.53 32.57 -13.49
C LYS A 32 8.27 34.04 -13.80
N LYS A 33 9.32 34.80 -14.12
CA LYS A 33 9.21 36.19 -14.62
C LYS A 33 8.44 36.21 -15.94
N ARG A 34 7.35 36.98 -15.99
CA ARG A 34 6.44 37.13 -17.14
C ARG A 34 7.00 38.21 -18.08
N ARG A 35 7.57 37.82 -19.24
CA ARG A 35 7.83 38.76 -20.35
C ARG A 35 6.56 38.91 -21.18
N THR A 36 6.09 40.14 -21.32
CA THR A 36 5.01 40.53 -22.23
C THR A 36 5.61 40.86 -23.59
N THR A 37 5.26 40.09 -24.62
CA THR A 37 5.37 40.51 -26.03
C THR A 37 4.19 39.93 -26.81
N SER A 38 3.75 40.77 -27.75
CA SER A 38 2.45 40.87 -28.41
C SER A 38 2.05 39.74 -29.36
N ASN A 39 0.72 39.59 -29.43
CA ASN A 39 -0.14 39.16 -30.54
C ASN A 39 0.57 38.82 -31.88
N SER A 40 0.48 37.56 -32.30
CA SER A 40 0.54 37.18 -33.71
C SER A 40 -0.45 36.06 -34.00
N SER A 41 -1.12 36.22 -35.13
CA SER A 41 -2.37 35.63 -35.58
C SER A 41 -2.32 34.12 -35.89
N ARG A 42 -3.47 33.48 -35.63
CA ARG A 42 -4.09 32.33 -36.32
C ARG A 42 -3.23 31.56 -37.33
N GLN A 43 -3.17 30.24 -37.14
CA GLN A 43 -3.47 29.27 -38.20
C GLN A 43 -3.94 27.95 -37.59
N ASN A 44 -5.15 27.54 -37.96
CA ASN A 44 -5.68 26.20 -37.75
C ASN A 44 -4.87 25.24 -38.62
N SER A 45 -4.31 24.17 -38.05
CA SER A 45 -3.70 23.09 -38.82
C SER A 45 -3.81 21.77 -38.07
N ALA A 46 -4.60 20.88 -38.69
CA ALA A 46 -4.51 19.44 -38.70
C ALA A 46 -4.60 18.67 -37.37
N ALA A 47 -5.41 17.61 -37.43
CA ALA A 47 -5.45 16.51 -36.48
C ALA A 47 -4.05 15.91 -36.27
N GLY A 48 -3.31 16.46 -35.32
CA GLY A 48 -2.08 15.88 -34.81
C GLY A 48 -2.44 14.75 -33.86
N THR A 49 -2.21 13.51 -34.26
CA THR A 49 -2.20 12.35 -33.36
C THR A 49 -1.19 12.67 -32.27
N GLN A 50 -1.66 13.07 -31.08
CA GLN A 50 -0.77 13.39 -29.98
C GLN A 50 0.06 12.14 -29.69
N ALA A 51 1.37 12.24 -29.88
CA ALA A 51 2.31 11.16 -29.58
C ALA A 51 2.04 10.65 -28.16
N PRO A 52 2.04 9.32 -27.93
CA PRO A 52 1.67 8.77 -26.63
C PRO A 52 2.60 9.34 -25.55
N GLN A 53 2.04 10.23 -24.73
CA GLN A 53 2.81 10.92 -23.70
C GLN A 53 3.27 9.90 -22.66
N ARG A 54 4.57 9.57 -22.72
CA ARG A 54 5.20 8.61 -21.82
C ARG A 54 5.10 9.13 -20.38
N ARG A 55 4.21 8.54 -19.59
CA ARG A 55 4.09 8.84 -18.15
C ARG A 55 5.44 8.65 -17.47
N ARG A 56 5.87 9.65 -16.69
CA ARG A 56 7.12 9.59 -15.91
C ARG A 56 7.03 8.40 -14.94
N LYS A 57 8.13 7.65 -14.79
CA LYS A 57 8.19 6.41 -13.99
C LYS A 57 7.62 6.60 -12.58
N GLN A 58 7.98 7.70 -11.92
CA GLN A 58 7.50 8.02 -10.57
C GLN A 58 5.98 8.22 -10.50
N THR A 59 5.36 8.75 -11.56
CA THR A 59 3.90 8.90 -11.67
C THR A 59 3.19 7.55 -11.78
N LYS A 60 3.82 6.54 -12.39
CA LYS A 60 3.26 5.19 -12.47
C LYS A 60 3.26 4.50 -11.10
N VAL A 61 4.38 4.58 -10.37
CA VAL A 61 4.50 3.98 -9.02
C VAL A 61 3.48 4.56 -8.05
N PHE A 62 3.28 5.89 -8.02
CA PHE A 62 2.26 6.47 -7.14
C PHE A 62 0.83 6.10 -7.53
N ALA A 63 0.56 5.85 -8.82
CA ALA A 63 -0.75 5.36 -9.25
C ALA A 63 -0.97 3.92 -8.80
N GLU A 64 0.05 3.06 -8.90
CA GLU A 64 0.02 1.68 -8.43
C GLU A 64 -0.18 1.61 -6.91
N ILE A 65 0.56 2.41 -6.13
CA ILE A 65 0.38 2.47 -4.66
C ILE A 65 -1.06 2.82 -4.30
N ARG A 66 -1.63 3.86 -4.93
CA ARG A 66 -3.02 4.27 -4.66
C ARG A 66 -4.04 3.21 -5.09
N HIS A 67 -3.76 2.49 -6.18
CA HIS A 67 -4.62 1.43 -6.66
C HIS A 67 -4.64 0.26 -5.66
N TYR A 68 -3.46 -0.24 -5.28
CA TYR A 68 -3.34 -1.39 -4.38
C TYR A 68 -3.76 -1.10 -2.94
N GLN A 69 -3.66 0.16 -2.49
CA GLN A 69 -4.20 0.57 -1.19
C GLN A 69 -5.72 0.69 -1.17
N LYS A 70 -6.37 0.83 -2.34
CA LYS A 70 -7.83 0.91 -2.45
C LYS A 70 -8.46 -0.46 -2.66
N SER A 71 -7.77 -1.36 -3.35
CA SER A 71 -8.20 -2.74 -3.56
C SER A 71 -7.81 -3.63 -2.39
N VAL A 72 -8.49 -4.77 -2.27
CA VAL A 72 -8.20 -5.85 -1.30
C VAL A 72 -8.03 -7.19 -2.02
N GLU A 73 -7.57 -7.15 -3.27
CA GLU A 73 -7.28 -8.37 -4.03
C GLU A 73 -5.97 -9.01 -3.57
N LEU A 74 -5.91 -10.35 -3.65
CA LEU A 74 -4.69 -11.10 -3.37
C LEU A 74 -3.68 -10.88 -4.50
N LEU A 75 -2.45 -10.52 -4.14
CA LEU A 75 -1.41 -10.15 -5.10
C LEU A 75 -0.54 -11.35 -5.52
N ILE A 76 -0.43 -12.36 -4.66
CA ILE A 76 0.33 -13.57 -4.97
C ILE A 76 -0.54 -14.51 -5.81
N PRO A 77 -0.05 -15.07 -6.93
CA PRO A 77 -0.80 -16.06 -7.68
C PRO A 77 -1.13 -17.28 -6.83
N ARG A 78 -2.42 -17.61 -6.67
CA ARG A 78 -2.89 -18.73 -5.85
C ARG A 78 -2.17 -20.05 -6.13
N ARG A 79 -1.87 -20.33 -7.40
CA ARG A 79 -1.21 -21.58 -7.82
C ARG A 79 0.22 -21.71 -7.30
N SER A 80 1.01 -20.64 -7.30
CA SER A 80 2.38 -20.68 -6.78
C SER A 80 2.38 -20.76 -5.26
N PHE A 81 1.51 -20.00 -4.59
CA PHE A 81 1.36 -20.07 -3.13
C PHE A 81 0.95 -21.48 -2.67
N ALA A 82 -0.04 -22.08 -3.33
CA ALA A 82 -0.49 -23.43 -3.03
C ALA A 82 0.60 -24.51 -3.20
N ARG A 83 1.56 -24.32 -4.12
CA ARG A 83 2.69 -25.24 -4.29
C ARG A 83 3.64 -25.16 -3.09
N VAL A 84 4.00 -23.94 -2.68
CA VAL A 84 4.89 -23.71 -1.53
C VAL A 84 4.27 -24.25 -0.25
N VAL A 85 2.98 -23.96 0.00
CA VAL A 85 2.28 -24.47 1.19
C VAL A 85 2.28 -26.00 1.22
N LYS A 86 2.03 -26.66 0.08
CA LYS A 86 2.07 -28.12 0.00
C LYS A 86 3.48 -28.67 0.22
N GLU A 87 4.50 -28.02 -0.34
CA GLU A 87 5.90 -28.40 -0.13
C GLU A 87 6.28 -28.32 1.35
N GLU A 88 5.94 -27.24 2.04
CA GLU A 88 6.23 -27.08 3.47
C GLU A 88 5.48 -28.11 4.33
N ILE A 89 4.20 -28.35 4.06
CA ILE A 89 3.42 -29.34 4.81
C ILE A 89 3.95 -30.77 4.61
N GLN A 90 4.39 -31.10 3.39
CA GLN A 90 4.94 -32.42 3.08
C GLN A 90 6.21 -32.74 3.89
N ARG A 91 6.95 -31.73 4.34
CA ARG A 91 8.13 -31.93 5.23
C ARG A 91 7.76 -32.42 6.62
N TYR A 92 6.54 -32.13 7.08
CA TYR A 92 6.07 -32.53 8.42
C TYR A 92 5.14 -33.75 8.36
N CYS A 93 4.20 -33.78 7.42
CA CYS A 93 3.18 -34.83 7.32
C CYS A 93 2.96 -35.23 5.84
N ALA A 94 3.36 -36.45 5.50
CA ALA A 94 3.09 -37.01 4.17
C ALA A 94 1.61 -37.39 4.00
N GLY A 95 1.03 -37.11 2.82
CA GLY A 95 -0.33 -37.55 2.46
C GLY A 95 -1.49 -36.68 2.93
N LEU A 96 -1.23 -35.52 3.55
CA LEU A 96 -2.31 -34.63 4.02
C LEU A 96 -3.07 -34.00 2.83
N ARG A 97 -4.40 -34.05 2.90
CA ARG A 97 -5.30 -33.34 1.97
C ARG A 97 -5.66 -31.98 2.56
N ILE A 98 -5.42 -30.91 1.79
CA ILE A 98 -5.68 -29.54 2.22
C ILE A 98 -6.94 -29.02 1.52
N GLN A 99 -7.85 -28.42 2.27
CA GLN A 99 -9.04 -27.77 1.73
C GLN A 99 -8.67 -26.50 0.94
N GLY A 100 -9.41 -26.20 -0.13
CA GLY A 100 -9.18 -24.99 -0.94
C GLY A 100 -9.28 -23.69 -0.14
N ILE A 101 -10.22 -23.61 0.80
CA ILE A 101 -10.45 -22.46 1.69
C ILE A 101 -9.29 -22.29 2.68
N ALA A 102 -8.71 -23.39 3.18
CA ALA A 102 -7.56 -23.31 4.09
C ALA A 102 -6.33 -22.68 3.40
N ILE A 103 -6.13 -22.96 2.11
CA ILE A 103 -5.06 -22.33 1.34
C ILE A 103 -5.31 -20.82 1.16
N GLU A 104 -6.56 -20.42 0.92
CA GLU A 104 -6.94 -19.01 0.82
C GLU A 104 -6.72 -18.27 2.14
N ALA A 105 -7.14 -18.84 3.26
CA ALA A 105 -6.93 -18.27 4.59
C ALA A 105 -5.44 -18.12 4.94
N LEU A 106 -4.62 -19.12 4.61
CA LEU A 106 -3.16 -19.02 4.78
C LEU A 106 -2.56 -17.92 3.90
N GLN A 107 -3.09 -17.74 2.69
CA GLN A 107 -2.63 -16.71 1.77
C GLN A 107 -2.97 -15.32 2.28
N GLU A 108 -4.20 -15.09 2.72
CA GLU A 108 -4.64 -13.83 3.31
C GLU A 108 -3.76 -13.44 4.50
N ALA A 109 -3.52 -14.37 5.42
CA ALA A 109 -2.67 -14.14 6.59
C ALA A 109 -1.22 -13.82 6.19
N ALA A 110 -0.66 -14.55 5.22
CA ALA A 110 0.70 -14.34 4.76
C ALA A 110 0.87 -12.98 4.06
N GLU A 111 -0.05 -12.60 3.17
CA GLU A 111 0.00 -11.30 2.49
C GLU A 111 -0.19 -10.15 3.47
N ALA A 112 -1.14 -10.25 4.41
CA ALA A 112 -1.34 -9.25 5.46
C ALA A 112 -0.08 -9.04 6.32
N TYR A 113 0.61 -10.14 6.68
CA TYR A 113 1.86 -10.07 7.41
C TYR A 113 2.96 -9.37 6.61
N LEU A 114 3.12 -9.72 5.32
CA LEU A 114 4.12 -9.12 4.45
C LEU A 114 3.88 -7.62 4.23
N ILE A 115 2.63 -7.20 4.03
CA ILE A 115 2.26 -5.79 3.89
C ILE A 115 2.65 -5.02 5.15
N SER A 116 2.23 -5.50 6.33
CA SER A 116 2.56 -4.88 7.61
C SER A 116 4.07 -4.79 7.84
N MET A 117 4.82 -5.82 7.47
CA MET A 117 6.28 -5.81 7.59
C MET A 117 6.96 -4.81 6.64
N LEU A 118 6.44 -4.66 5.42
CA LEU A 118 6.94 -3.72 4.42
C LEU A 118 6.63 -2.26 4.78
N GLU A 119 5.52 -2.00 5.47
CA GLU A 119 5.18 -0.69 6.02
C GLU A 119 6.24 -0.23 7.03
N ASP A 120 6.58 -1.07 8.01
CA ASP A 120 7.64 -0.77 9.00
C ASP A 120 9.01 -0.61 8.34
N SER A 121 9.33 -1.48 7.37
CA SER A 121 10.58 -1.41 6.62
C SER A 121 10.68 -0.09 5.82
N ASN A 122 9.55 0.39 5.30
CA ASN A 122 9.47 1.68 4.62
C ASN A 122 9.72 2.85 5.59
N LEU A 123 9.15 2.81 6.80
CA LEU A 123 9.44 3.79 7.85
C LEU A 123 10.93 3.81 8.22
N CYS A 124 11.56 2.64 8.32
CA CYS A 124 13.00 2.52 8.57
C CYS A 124 13.85 3.12 7.43
N ALA A 125 13.45 2.92 6.17
CA ALA A 125 14.12 3.51 5.02
C ALA A 125 14.02 5.05 5.02
N ILE A 126 12.84 5.59 5.34
CA ILE A 126 12.58 7.04 5.44
C ILE A 126 13.38 7.64 6.60
N HIS A 127 13.47 6.95 7.75
CA HIS A 127 14.29 7.37 8.88
C HIS A 127 15.77 7.54 8.49
N ALA A 128 16.27 6.68 7.61
CA ALA A 128 17.60 6.76 7.03
C ALA A 128 17.73 7.68 5.81
N LYS A 129 16.74 8.56 5.54
CA LYS A 129 16.67 9.50 4.40
C LYS A 129 16.75 8.84 3.02
N ARG A 130 16.27 7.59 2.89
CA ARG A 130 16.19 6.85 1.62
C ARG A 130 14.74 6.68 1.18
N VAL A 131 14.55 6.48 -0.13
CA VAL A 131 13.25 6.14 -0.74
C VAL A 131 13.15 4.65 -1.08
N THR A 132 14.29 3.98 -1.23
CA THR A 132 14.36 2.56 -1.57
C THR A 132 14.60 1.72 -0.31
N ILE A 133 13.71 0.76 -0.07
CA ILE A 133 13.85 -0.24 0.98
C ILE A 133 15.03 -1.18 0.69
N GLN A 134 15.75 -1.57 1.73
CA GLN A 134 16.90 -2.47 1.68
C GLN A 134 16.74 -3.61 2.70
N PRO A 135 17.47 -4.74 2.54
CA PRO A 135 17.39 -5.86 3.47
C PRO A 135 17.66 -5.47 4.94
N LYS A 136 18.53 -4.48 5.17
CA LYS A 136 18.82 -3.95 6.51
C LYS A 136 17.61 -3.29 7.18
N ASP A 137 16.69 -2.72 6.41
CA ASP A 137 15.46 -2.10 6.92
C ASP A 137 14.49 -3.19 7.40
N LEU A 138 14.39 -4.28 6.65
CA LEU A 138 13.59 -5.45 7.01
C LEU A 138 14.14 -6.14 8.27
N GLN A 139 15.46 -6.30 8.36
CA GLN A 139 16.12 -6.85 9.55
C GLN A 139 15.88 -5.99 10.78
N LEU A 140 16.00 -4.67 10.64
CA LEU A 140 15.74 -3.72 11.72
C LEU A 140 14.26 -3.78 12.17
N ALA A 141 13.32 -3.76 11.24
CA ALA A 141 11.89 -3.86 11.53
C ALA A 141 11.55 -5.15 12.30
N ARG A 142 12.08 -6.30 11.85
CA ARG A 142 11.90 -7.59 12.54
C ARG A 142 12.45 -7.57 13.96
N ARG A 143 13.64 -6.97 14.15
CA ARG A 143 14.31 -6.86 15.45
C ARG A 143 13.52 -5.99 16.42
N ILE A 144 12.93 -4.89 15.94
CA ILE A 144 12.11 -3.99 16.77
C ILE A 144 10.78 -4.67 17.15
N ARG A 145 10.15 -5.40 16.22
CA ARG A 145 8.92 -6.15 16.49
C ARG A 145 9.08 -7.30 17.49
N GLY A 146 10.31 -7.70 17.82
CA GLY A 146 10.56 -8.89 18.64
C GLY A 146 10.31 -10.21 17.90
N ASN A 147 10.10 -10.17 16.58
CA ASN A 147 9.92 -11.35 15.71
C ASN A 147 11.27 -11.92 15.25
N ASN A 148 12.16 -12.17 16.21
CA ASN A 148 13.46 -12.76 15.97
C ASN A 148 13.32 -14.29 15.84
N PRO A 149 14.05 -14.95 14.92
CA PRO A 149 14.70 -16.21 15.29
C PRO A 149 15.80 -15.96 16.33
#